data_AF-A0A1I0ZB82-F1
#
_entry.id   AF-A0A1I0ZB82-F1
#
_cell.length_a   1.000
_cell.length_b   1.000
_cell.length_c   1.000
_cell.angle_alpha   90.00
_cell.angle_beta   90.00
_cell.angle_gamma   90.00
#
_symmetry.space_group_name_H-M   'P 1'
#
loop_
_entity.id
_entity.type
_entity.pdbx_description
1 polymer ?
#
loop_
_entity_poly.entity_id
_entity_poly.type
_entity_poly.pdbx_seq_one_letter_code
_entity_poly.pdbx_strand_id
1 'polypeptide(L)'
;MLGQYLQDSGLGVWNYRSGVDAGGQTHAWIEQDGWIIDITAPQFKDVKEAVVVTDDDSWYHRFSRIASYPYADLSAVGPAMPALRRDYELLVADAEQQG
;
A
#
# COMPACT_ATOMS: atom_id res chain seq x y z
N MET A 1 -7.71 -3.88 -1.25
CA MET A 1 -6.37 -3.29 -1.46
C MET A 1 -6.41 -1.82 -1.06
N LEU A 2 -5.38 -1.29 -0.40
CA LEU A 2 -5.39 0.12 0.06
C LEU A 2 -5.44 1.12 -1.10
N GLY A 3 -4.62 0.95 -2.15
CA GLY A 3 -4.64 1.87 -3.29
C GLY A 3 -5.98 1.88 -4.02
N GLN A 4 -6.66 0.73 -4.16
CA GLN A 4 -8.03 0.67 -4.67
C GLN A 4 -9.01 1.48 -3.79
N TYR A 5 -8.92 1.34 -2.47
CA TYR A 5 -9.80 2.05 -1.53
C TYR A 5 -9.63 3.56 -1.60
N LEU A 6 -8.39 4.04 -1.66
CA LEU A 6 -8.10 5.46 -1.80
C LEU A 6 -8.61 6.01 -3.15
N GLN A 7 -8.45 5.24 -4.23
CA GLN A 7 -8.98 5.61 -5.54
C GLN A 7 -10.51 5.70 -5.54
N ASP A 8 -11.20 4.70 -4.99
CA ASP A 8 -12.66 4.68 -4.90
C ASP A 8 -13.18 5.83 -4.01
N SER A 9 -12.39 6.23 -3.01
CA SER A 9 -12.67 7.39 -2.14
C SER A 9 -12.37 8.75 -2.79
N GLY A 10 -11.95 8.79 -4.06
CA GLY A 10 -11.63 10.03 -4.78
C GLY A 10 -10.27 10.64 -4.43
N LEU A 11 -9.38 9.89 -3.76
CA LEU A 11 -8.05 10.35 -3.33
C LEU A 11 -6.94 10.04 -4.35
N GLY A 12 -7.30 9.79 -5.60
CA GLY A 12 -6.34 9.61 -6.70
C GLY A 12 -5.81 8.18 -6.86
N VAL A 13 -4.86 8.03 -7.79
CA VAL A 13 -4.25 6.75 -8.12
C VAL A 13 -2.87 6.68 -7.48
N TRP A 14 -2.67 5.65 -6.68
CA TRP A 14 -1.44 5.44 -5.93
C TRP A 14 -0.56 4.40 -6.62
N ASN A 15 0.75 4.68 -6.64
CA ASN A 15 1.73 3.75 -7.20
C ASN A 15 2.11 2.70 -6.17
N TYR A 16 2.21 1.45 -6.58
CA TYR A 16 2.82 0.41 -5.77
C TYR A 16 4.34 0.53 -5.79
N ARG A 17 4.96 0.30 -4.63
CA ARG A 17 6.41 0.21 -4.45
C ARG A 17 6.76 -0.97 -3.58
N SER A 18 7.87 -1.62 -3.91
CA SER A 18 8.50 -2.57 -3.02
C SER A 18 10.02 -2.56 -3.14
N GLY A 19 10.68 -3.01 -2.08
CA GLY A 19 12.12 -3.16 -2.04
C GLY A 19 12.59 -4.18 -1.02
N VAL A 20 13.90 -4.39 -0.98
CA VAL A 20 14.59 -5.31 -0.07
C VAL A 20 15.72 -4.61 0.65
N ASP A 21 15.81 -4.80 1.95
CA ASP A 21 16.91 -4.25 2.75
C ASP A 21 18.16 -5.15 2.71
N ALA A 22 19.26 -4.67 3.30
CA ALA A 22 20.51 -5.41 3.38
C ALA A 22 20.40 -6.75 4.14
N GLY A 23 19.37 -6.91 4.98
CA GLY A 23 19.07 -8.15 5.70
C GLY A 23 18.22 -9.13 4.90
N GLY A 24 17.82 -8.78 3.67
CA GLY A 24 16.96 -9.60 2.83
C GLY A 24 15.47 -9.50 3.17
N GLN A 25 15.06 -8.57 4.05
CA GLN A 25 13.66 -8.34 4.34
C GLN A 25 13.02 -7.52 3.23
N THR A 26 11.89 -7.99 2.72
CA THR A 26 11.12 -7.26 1.70
C THR A 26 10.05 -6.40 2.34
N HIS A 27 9.73 -5.29 1.69
CA HIS A 27 8.68 -4.40 2.14
C HIS A 27 7.96 -3.75 0.97
N ALA A 28 6.70 -3.38 1.17
CA ALA A 28 5.88 -2.72 0.17
C ALA A 28 5.06 -1.57 0.77
N TRP A 29 4.89 -0.51 -0.01
CA TRP A 29 4.16 0.70 0.35
C TRP A 29 3.52 1.32 -0.89
N ILE A 30 2.76 2.41 -0.72
CA ILE A 30 2.18 3.16 -1.83
C ILE A 30 2.66 4.61 -1.87
N GLU A 31 2.84 5.15 -3.07
CA GLU A 31 3.35 6.51 -3.32
C GLU A 31 2.44 7.30 -4.26
N GLN A 32 2.16 8.57 -3.94
CA GLN A 32 1.51 9.53 -4.84
C GLN A 32 2.04 10.94 -4.58
N ASP A 33 2.50 11.65 -5.62
CA ASP A 33 2.87 13.07 -5.54
C ASP A 33 3.85 13.43 -4.39
N GLY A 34 4.81 12.54 -4.11
CA GLY A 34 5.77 12.69 -3.02
C GLY A 34 5.28 12.19 -1.65
N TRP A 35 3.99 11.87 -1.52
CA TRP A 35 3.44 11.23 -0.32
C TRP A 35 3.66 9.72 -0.34
N ILE A 36 3.93 9.19 0.85
CA ILE A 36 4.01 7.77 1.16
C ILE A 36 2.92 7.43 2.18
N ILE A 37 2.17 6.36 1.89
CA ILE A 37 1.28 5.73 2.87
C ILE A 37 1.72 4.29 3.09
N ASP A 38 1.85 3.91 4.36
CA ASP A 38 2.26 2.59 4.76
C ASP A 38 1.58 2.17 6.07
N ILE A 39 0.59 1.30 5.92
CA ILE A 39 -0.19 0.75 7.04
C ILE A 39 0.47 -0.48 7.67
N THR A 40 1.61 -0.92 7.12
CA THR A 40 2.33 -2.13 7.53
C THR A 40 3.72 -1.86 8.05
N ALA A 41 4.23 -0.63 7.96
CA ALA A 41 5.50 -0.21 8.53
C ALA A 41 5.73 -0.67 10.00
N PRO A 42 4.71 -0.72 10.89
CA PRO A 42 4.85 -1.27 12.24
C PRO A 42 5.33 -2.71 12.36
N GLN A 43 5.35 -3.47 11.25
CA GLN A 43 5.98 -4.79 11.23
C GLN A 43 7.48 -4.71 11.59
N PHE A 44 8.11 -3.56 11.37
CA PHE A 44 9.47 -3.26 11.78
C PHE A 44 9.49 -2.59 13.15
N LYS A 45 10.35 -3.09 14.05
CA LYS A 45 10.40 -2.66 15.45
C LYS A 45 10.78 -1.19 15.63
N ASP A 46 11.44 -0.60 14.65
CA ASP A 46 11.89 0.78 14.60
C ASP A 46 10.80 1.77 14.19
N VAL A 47 9.66 1.30 13.66
CA VAL A 47 8.49 2.13 13.36
C VAL A 47 7.46 2.00 14.48
N LYS A 48 6.93 3.13 14.98
CA LYS A 48 6.01 3.16 16.13
C LYS A 48 4.59 3.56 15.76
N GLU A 49 4.45 4.26 14.65
CA GLU A 49 3.22 4.82 14.13
C GLU A 49 2.36 3.70 13.54
N ALA A 50 1.16 3.48 14.08
CA ALA A 50 0.25 2.42 13.61
C ALA A 50 -0.08 2.54 12.10
N VAL A 51 -0.09 3.78 11.59
CA VAL A 51 -0.21 4.11 10.17
C VAL A 51 0.81 5.20 9.88
N VAL A 52 1.63 5.01 8.86
CA VAL A 52 2.56 6.03 8.38
C VAL A 52 1.93 6.76 7.19
N VAL A 53 1.86 8.08 7.28
CA VAL A 53 1.54 9.01 6.18
C VAL A 53 2.59 10.12 6.22
N THR A 54 3.46 10.19 5.23
CA THR A 54 4.64 11.05 5.28
C THR A 54 5.10 11.47 3.88
N ASP A 55 5.77 12.62 3.80
CA ASP A 55 6.56 13.06 2.64
C ASP A 55 8.08 12.85 2.86
N ASP A 56 8.49 12.46 4.08
CA ASP A 56 9.86 12.04 4.40
C ASP A 56 10.08 10.56 4.00
N ASP A 57 10.92 10.35 2.99
CA ASP A 57 11.27 9.04 2.46
C ASP A 57 12.55 8.43 3.06
N SER A 58 13.16 9.09 4.06
CA SER A 58 14.45 8.70 4.63
C SER A 58 14.48 7.26 5.15
N TRP A 59 13.41 6.80 5.81
CA TRP A 59 13.32 5.43 6.29
C TRP A 59 13.26 4.40 5.13
N TYR A 60 12.64 4.78 4.00
CA TYR A 60 12.45 3.91 2.85
C TYR A 60 13.72 3.74 2.01
N HIS A 61 14.71 4.64 2.13
CA HIS A 61 16.02 4.53 1.45
C HIS A 61 16.83 3.29 1.85
N ARG A 62 16.48 2.64 2.97
CA ARG A 62 17.10 1.36 3.37
C ARG A 62 16.77 0.21 2.42
N PHE A 63 15.72 0.34 1.61
CA PHE A 63 15.25 -0.71 0.69
C PHE A 63 15.75 -0.45 -0.73
N SER A 64 16.47 -1.42 -1.28
CA SER A 64 16.78 -1.46 -2.71
C SER A 64 15.51 -1.84 -3.49
N ARG A 65 15.13 -1.05 -4.48
CA ARG A 65 13.87 -1.23 -5.24
C ARG A 65 13.82 -2.58 -5.94
N ILE A 66 12.72 -3.32 -5.72
CA ILE A 66 12.40 -4.58 -6.42
C ILE A 66 11.34 -4.32 -7.49
N ALA A 67 10.23 -3.67 -7.12
CA ALA A 67 9.13 -3.43 -8.04
C ALA A 67 8.53 -2.03 -7.87
N SER A 68 8.00 -1.54 -8.98
CA SER A 68 7.34 -0.25 -9.10
C SER A 68 6.24 -0.43 -10.14
N TYR A 69 4.98 -0.35 -9.69
CA TYR A 69 3.82 -0.42 -10.59
C TYR A 69 3.01 0.86 -10.46
N PRO A 70 2.47 1.39 -11.57
CA PRO A 70 1.69 2.63 -11.56
C PRO A 70 0.36 2.50 -10.81
N TYR A 71 -0.10 1.27 -10.55
CA TYR A 71 -1.40 1.00 -9.95
C TYR A 71 -1.23 0.09 -8.74
N ALA A 72 -1.58 0.58 -7.55
CA ALA A 72 -1.71 -0.20 -6.32
C ALA A 72 -3.16 -0.68 -6.11
N ASP A 73 -3.82 -1.08 -7.19
CA ASP A 73 -5.25 -1.36 -7.26
C ASP A 73 -5.52 -2.82 -7.65
N LEU A 74 -6.80 -3.17 -7.81
CA LEU A 74 -7.20 -4.52 -8.19
C LEU A 74 -6.84 -4.89 -9.63
N SER A 75 -6.35 -3.97 -10.46
CA SER A 75 -5.85 -4.28 -11.80
C SER A 75 -4.44 -4.91 -11.76
N ALA A 76 -3.68 -4.68 -10.69
CA ALA A 76 -2.33 -5.22 -10.52
C ALA A 76 -2.32 -6.73 -10.19
N VAL A 77 -3.44 -7.27 -9.71
CA VAL A 77 -3.65 -8.69 -9.48
C VAL A 77 -4.24 -9.30 -10.75
N GLY A 78 -3.46 -10.14 -11.41
CA GLY A 78 -3.84 -10.76 -12.68
C GLY A 78 -5.18 -11.51 -12.63
N PRO A 79 -5.69 -11.95 -13.79
CA PRO A 79 -7.05 -12.50 -13.96
C PRO A 79 -7.37 -13.76 -13.12
N ALA A 80 -6.38 -14.32 -12.42
CA ALA A 80 -6.51 -15.49 -11.57
C ALA A 80 -7.12 -15.24 -10.18
N MET A 81 -7.45 -13.99 -9.82
CA MET A 81 -8.02 -13.65 -8.50
C MET A 81 -9.46 -13.06 -8.52
N PRO A 82 -10.48 -13.70 -9.15
CA PRO A 82 -11.85 -13.16 -9.16
C PRO A 82 -12.46 -12.96 -7.77
N ALA A 83 -12.10 -13.80 -6.80
CA ALA A 83 -12.58 -13.68 -5.43
C ALA A 83 -12.12 -12.39 -4.76
N LEU A 84 -10.94 -11.88 -5.10
CA LEU A 84 -10.34 -10.72 -4.44
C LEU A 84 -11.14 -9.42 -4.65
N ARG A 85 -11.76 -9.26 -5.83
CA ARG A 85 -12.68 -8.13 -6.08
C ARG A 85 -13.91 -8.21 -5.20
N ARG A 86 -14.54 -9.38 -5.14
CA ARG A 86 -15.73 -9.62 -4.31
C ARG A 86 -15.42 -9.42 -2.83
N ASP A 87 -14.31 -9.95 -2.35
CA ASP A 87 -13.91 -9.83 -0.94
C ASP A 87 -13.62 -8.37 -0.59
N TYR A 88 -13.00 -7.62 -1.50
CA TYR A 88 -12.81 -6.19 -1.35
C TYR A 88 -14.14 -5.43 -1.23
N GLU A 89 -15.10 -5.69 -2.12
CA GLU A 89 -16.42 -5.04 -2.08
C GLU A 89 -17.15 -5.28 -0.76
N LEU A 90 -17.04 -6.50 -0.20
CA LEU A 90 -17.64 -6.84 1.10
C LEU A 90 -16.98 -6.06 2.25
N LEU A 91 -15.65 -5.94 2.24
CA LEU A 91 -14.92 -5.21 3.28
C LEU A 91 -15.23 -3.70 3.25
N VAL A 92 -15.36 -3.11 2.06
CA VAL A 92 -15.72 -1.70 1.91
C VAL A 92 -17.12 -1.44 2.45
N ALA A 93 -18.10 -2.28 2.08
CA ALA A 93 -19.48 -2.14 2.56
C ALA A 93 -19.61 -2.25 4.09
N ASP A 94 -18.77 -3.06 4.74
CA ASP A 94 -18.70 -3.15 6.21
C ASP A 94 -18.05 -1.91 6.84
N ALA A 95 -16.94 -1.42 6.26
CA ALA A 95 -16.26 -0.22 6.74
C ALA A 95 -17.17 1.03 6.68
N GLU A 96 -17.98 1.17 5.63
CA GLU A 96 -18.95 2.27 5.49
C GLU A 96 -20.10 2.23 6.51
N GLN A 97 -20.41 1.05 7.07
CA GLN A 97 -21.45 0.90 8.10
C GLN A 97 -20.94 1.20 9.52
N GLN A 98 -19.62 1.28 9.72
CA GLN A 98 -18.98 1.49 11.01
C GLN A 98 -18.49 2.93 11.22
N GLY A 99 -18.59 3.79 10.20
CA GLY A 99 -18.30 5.23 10.26
C GLY A 99 -19.51 6.07 10.65
#